data_AF-A0A0L0VVJ2-F1
#
_entry.id   AF-A0A0L0VVJ2-F1
#
_cell.length_a   1.000
_cell.length_b   1.000
_cell.length_c   1.000
_cell.angle_alpha   90.00
_cell.angle_beta   90.00
_cell.angle_gamma   90.00
#
_symmetry.space_group_name_H-M   'P 1'
#
loop_
_entity.id
_entity.type
_entity.pdbx_description
1 polymer ?
#
loop_
_entity_poly.entity_id
_entity_poly.type
_entity_poly.pdbx_seq_one_letter_code
_entity_poly.pdbx_strand_id
1 'polypeptide(L)'
;MAEAFVAKLARSLTHSNPAHALSILQQSRDMQKEQDKEAEQLGAFFSISAGGKPDRKQEHRLALLWSAKSALDKSAVQIQGETQPLRDSKSHSHRLGTILKEKIFEALDCRKKPMARILQLFCDHRTDYLQHHAHDQLSRPENQAISYDEFKKLQLDDPFWNNKYLCLSKDPWAVDPTVRTGIHAVL
;
A
#
# COMPACT_ATOMS: atom_id res chain seq x y z
N MET A 1 9.98 -20.48 10.24
CA MET A 1 11.40 -20.47 10.68
C MET A 1 11.61 -19.73 12.01
N ALA A 2 11.00 -18.56 12.23
CA ALA A 2 11.13 -17.80 13.48
C ALA A 2 10.63 -18.54 14.74
N GLU A 3 9.51 -19.28 14.66
CA GLU A 3 8.96 -20.00 15.83
C GLU A 3 9.84 -21.15 16.31
N ALA A 4 10.51 -21.85 15.39
CA ALA A 4 11.48 -22.88 15.73
C ALA A 4 12.72 -22.31 16.44
N PHE A 5 13.10 -21.08 16.12
CA PHE A 5 14.21 -20.37 16.77
C PHE A 5 13.84 -19.90 18.18
N VAL A 6 12.65 -19.33 18.36
CA VAL A 6 12.12 -18.91 19.67
C VAL A 6 11.97 -20.12 20.60
N ALA A 7 11.44 -21.24 20.09
CA ALA A 7 11.34 -22.48 20.86
C ALA A 7 12.70 -23.09 21.23
N LYS A 8 13.72 -22.90 20.38
CA LYS A 8 15.10 -23.36 20.64
C LYS A 8 15.82 -22.49 21.67
N LEU A 9 15.60 -21.17 21.63
CA LEU A 9 16.09 -20.23 22.64
C LEU A 9 15.45 -20.48 24.01
N ALA A 10 14.13 -20.66 24.06
CA ALA A 10 13.41 -20.93 25.30
C ALA A 10 13.87 -22.24 25.99
N ARG A 11 14.23 -23.27 25.21
CA ARG A 11 14.80 -24.52 25.73
C ARG A 11 16.26 -24.41 26.21
N SER A 12 17.01 -23.41 25.75
CA SER A 12 18.44 -23.24 26.06
C SER A 12 18.71 -22.43 27.34
N LEU A 13 17.75 -21.62 27.78
CA LEU A 13 17.83 -20.82 29.01
C LEU A 13 17.88 -21.68 30.29
N THR A 14 17.59 -22.98 30.20
CA THR A 14 17.55 -23.91 31.33
C THR A 14 18.88 -24.63 31.60
N HIS A 15 19.89 -24.52 30.71
CA HIS A 15 21.19 -25.19 30.91
C HIS A 15 22.35 -24.29 30.44
N SER A 16 22.86 -23.45 31.34
CA SER A 16 23.95 -22.51 31.05
C SER A 16 25.30 -23.23 30.96
N ASN A 17 25.66 -23.71 29.76
CA ASN A 17 27.03 -24.08 29.41
C ASN A 17 27.65 -22.97 28.53
N PRO A 18 28.76 -22.33 28.92
CA PRO A 18 29.37 -21.23 28.18
C PRO A 18 29.76 -21.61 26.74
N ALA A 19 30.13 -22.86 26.48
CA ALA A 19 30.42 -23.35 25.14
C ALA A 19 29.18 -23.36 24.22
N HIS A 20 27.99 -23.57 24.80
CA HIS A 20 26.74 -23.58 24.06
C HIS A 20 26.31 -22.15 23.67
N ALA A 21 26.49 -21.19 24.58
CA ALA A 21 26.21 -19.78 24.31
C ALA A 21 27.09 -19.23 23.16
N LEU A 22 28.37 -19.60 23.13
CA LEU A 22 29.29 -19.23 22.05
C LEU A 22 28.88 -19.85 20.70
N SER A 23 28.43 -21.10 20.70
CA SER A 23 27.90 -21.77 19.49
C SER A 23 26.67 -21.05 18.92
N ILE A 24 25.77 -20.58 19.78
CA ILE A 24 24.58 -19.80 19.35
C ILE A 24 25.00 -18.46 18.75
N LEU A 25 25.92 -17.73 19.38
CA LEU A 25 26.40 -16.45 18.85
C LEU A 25 27.08 -16.60 17.49
N GLN A 26 27.82 -17.68 17.30
CA GLN A 26 28.46 -18.00 16.03
C GLN A 26 27.42 -18.34 14.95
N GLN A 27 26.44 -19.17 15.29
CA GLN A 27 25.32 -19.49 14.40
C GLN A 27 24.53 -18.23 13.99
N SER A 28 24.24 -17.33 14.91
CA SER A 28 23.54 -16.08 14.61
C SER A 28 24.34 -15.19 13.66
N ARG A 29 25.67 -15.10 13.83
CA ARG A 29 26.54 -14.33 12.94
C ARG A 29 26.58 -14.91 11.52
N ASP A 30 26.61 -16.23 11.40
CA ASP A 30 26.65 -16.89 10.10
C ASP A 30 25.31 -16.74 9.36
N MET A 31 24.18 -16.85 10.07
CA MET A 31 22.87 -16.57 9.48
C MET A 31 22.71 -15.10 9.07
N GLN A 32 23.26 -14.16 9.84
CA GLN A 32 23.23 -12.74 9.48
C GLN A 32 23.97 -12.48 8.17
N LYS A 33 25.14 -13.09 7.99
CA LYS A 33 25.90 -13.02 6.73
C LYS A 33 25.15 -13.63 5.55
N GLU A 34 24.41 -14.71 5.78
CA GLU A 34 23.59 -15.33 4.74
C GLU A 34 22.45 -14.39 4.33
N GLN A 35 21.77 -13.76 5.29
CA GLN A 35 20.73 -12.76 5.04
C GLN A 35 21.26 -11.53 4.30
N ASP A 36 22.44 -11.02 4.67
CA ASP A 36 23.04 -9.87 4.00
C ASP A 36 23.38 -10.22 2.54
N LYS A 37 23.89 -11.43 2.26
CA LYS A 37 24.14 -11.91 0.89
C LYS A 37 22.85 -12.09 0.10
N GLU A 38 21.81 -12.66 0.71
CA GLU A 38 20.51 -12.79 0.05
C GLU A 38 19.91 -11.41 -0.25
N ALA A 39 20.04 -10.45 0.66
CA ALA A 39 19.60 -9.07 0.44
C ALA A 39 20.37 -8.39 -0.70
N GLU A 40 21.69 -8.58 -0.78
CA GLU A 40 22.51 -8.09 -1.90
C GLU A 40 22.12 -8.77 -3.23
N GLN A 41 21.88 -10.08 -3.23
CA GLN A 41 21.46 -10.82 -4.42
C GLN A 41 20.07 -10.38 -4.89
N LEU A 42 19.11 -10.18 -3.97
CA LEU A 42 17.79 -9.67 -4.28
C LEU A 42 17.85 -8.22 -4.78
N GLY A 43 18.66 -7.36 -4.14
CA GLY A 43 18.93 -5.99 -4.60
C GLY A 43 19.53 -5.94 -6.01
N ALA A 44 20.43 -6.88 -6.32
CA ALA A 44 20.98 -7.06 -7.66
C ALA A 44 19.95 -7.65 -8.64
N PHE A 45 19.06 -8.54 -8.22
CA PHE A 45 18.01 -9.14 -9.05
C PHE A 45 17.01 -8.09 -9.58
N PHE A 46 16.66 -7.10 -8.76
CA PHE A 46 15.89 -5.94 -9.21
C PHE A 46 16.65 -5.10 -10.25
N SER A 47 17.98 -5.11 -10.22
CA SER A 47 18.84 -4.43 -11.19
C SER A 47 19.05 -5.24 -12.48
N ILE A 48 19.04 -6.58 -12.41
CA ILE A 48 19.34 -7.51 -13.52
C ILE A 48 18.10 -7.82 -14.37
N SER A 49 16.89 -7.79 -13.81
CA SER A 49 15.65 -7.90 -14.61
C SER A 49 15.47 -6.73 -15.60
N ALA A 50 16.19 -5.63 -15.39
CA ALA A 50 16.33 -4.52 -16.31
C ALA A 50 17.45 -4.77 -17.34
N GLY A 51 17.31 -5.80 -18.18
CA GLY A 51 18.22 -6.08 -19.30
C GLY A 51 18.24 -5.00 -20.40
N GLY A 52 17.45 -3.94 -20.27
CA GLY A 52 17.50 -2.72 -21.07
C GLY A 52 17.72 -1.52 -20.17
N LYS A 53 18.46 -0.51 -20.65
CA LYS A 53 18.60 0.77 -19.93
C LYS A 53 17.20 1.23 -19.47
N PRO A 54 16.98 1.52 -18.19
CA PRO A 54 15.68 1.98 -17.72
C PRO A 54 15.25 3.20 -18.54
N ASP A 55 14.06 3.15 -19.12
CA ASP A 55 13.50 4.33 -19.77
C ASP A 55 13.18 5.35 -18.67
N ARG A 56 14.13 6.25 -18.43
CA ARG A 56 14.00 7.33 -17.44
C ARG A 56 12.71 8.12 -17.60
N LYS A 57 12.17 8.25 -18.82
CA LYS A 57 10.90 8.93 -19.06
C LYS A 57 9.71 8.10 -18.58
N GLN A 58 9.75 6.78 -18.76
CA GLN A 58 8.77 5.86 -18.20
C GLN A 58 8.76 5.88 -16.68
N GLU A 59 9.93 5.76 -16.07
CA GLU A 59 10.06 5.78 -14.61
C GLU A 59 9.58 7.11 -14.03
N HIS A 60 9.92 8.23 -14.66
CA HIS A 60 9.44 9.55 -14.25
C HIS A 60 7.91 9.66 -14.35
N ARG A 61 7.29 9.22 -15.45
CA ARG A 61 5.82 9.21 -15.60
C ARG A 61 5.15 8.31 -14.57
N LEU A 62 5.70 7.13 -14.31
CA LEU A 62 5.23 6.22 -13.27
C LEU A 62 5.33 6.85 -11.88
N ALA A 63 6.45 7.51 -11.57
CA ALA A 63 6.64 8.18 -10.29
C ALA A 63 5.62 9.31 -10.07
N LEU A 64 5.35 10.12 -11.10
CA LEU A 64 4.32 11.16 -11.03
C LEU A 64 2.93 10.56 -10.80
N LEU A 65 2.56 9.54 -11.58
CA LEU A 65 1.29 8.83 -11.42
C LEU A 65 1.14 8.24 -10.01
N TRP A 66 2.20 7.62 -9.49
CA TRP A 66 2.21 7.03 -8.16
C TRP A 66 2.12 8.08 -7.05
N SER A 67 2.78 9.23 -7.22
CA SER A 67 2.70 10.35 -6.29
C SER A 67 1.27 10.91 -6.20
N ALA A 68 0.59 11.06 -7.34
CA ALA A 68 -0.78 11.52 -7.41
C ALA A 68 -1.75 10.48 -6.81
N LYS A 69 -1.57 9.19 -7.13
CA LYS A 69 -2.38 8.10 -6.54
C LYS A 69 -2.23 8.05 -5.01
N SER A 70 -1.01 8.18 -4.51
CA SER A 70 -0.74 8.17 -3.06
C SER A 70 -1.35 9.38 -2.35
N ALA A 71 -1.35 10.56 -2.98
CA ALA A 71 -2.04 11.73 -2.46
C ALA A 71 -3.57 11.55 -2.44
N LEU A 72 -4.10 10.87 -3.46
CA LEU A 72 -5.52 10.52 -3.55
C LEU A 72 -5.92 9.52 -2.45
N ASP A 73 -5.09 8.51 -2.19
CA ASP A 73 -5.31 7.51 -1.13
C ASP A 73 -5.32 8.14 0.26
N LYS A 74 -4.33 8.99 0.56
CA LYS A 74 -4.31 9.78 1.80
C LYS A 74 -5.59 10.60 1.99
N SER A 75 -6.10 11.18 0.90
CA SER A 75 -7.34 11.97 0.92
C SER A 75 -8.57 11.08 1.16
N ALA A 76 -8.60 9.88 0.58
CA ALA A 76 -9.66 8.89 0.80
C ALA A 76 -9.73 8.47 2.27
N VAL A 77 -8.58 8.09 2.84
CA VAL A 77 -8.44 7.73 4.25
C VAL A 77 -8.93 8.86 5.15
N GLN A 78 -8.55 10.10 4.83
CA GLN A 78 -8.96 11.26 5.61
C GLN A 78 -10.47 11.52 5.58
N ILE A 79 -11.11 11.44 4.40
CA ILE A 79 -12.59 11.53 4.31
C ILE A 79 -13.23 10.42 5.12
N GLN A 80 -12.71 9.19 5.02
CA GLN A 80 -13.28 8.05 5.73
C GLN A 80 -13.21 8.26 7.24
N GLY A 81 -12.06 8.74 7.75
CA GLY A 81 -11.89 9.12 9.15
C GLY A 81 -12.86 10.22 9.59
N GLU A 82 -13.05 11.27 8.78
CA GLU A 82 -13.99 12.35 9.10
C GLU A 82 -15.46 11.92 9.05
N THR A 83 -15.78 10.94 8.20
CA THR A 83 -17.12 10.37 8.08
C THR A 83 -17.39 9.31 9.15
N GLN A 84 -16.36 8.79 9.81
CA GLN A 84 -16.47 7.72 10.80
C GLN A 84 -17.43 8.08 11.95
N PRO A 85 -17.38 9.27 12.58
CA PRO A 85 -18.33 9.63 13.63
C PRO A 85 -19.79 9.58 13.14
N LEU A 86 -20.05 9.98 11.89
CA LEU A 86 -21.39 9.93 11.30
C LEU A 86 -21.88 8.48 11.16
N ARG A 87 -20.98 7.55 10.82
CA ARG A 87 -21.29 6.11 10.74
C ARG A 87 -21.53 5.53 12.13
N ASP A 88 -20.66 5.84 13.09
CA ASP A 88 -20.76 5.38 14.47
C ASP A 88 -22.06 5.86 15.13
N SER A 89 -22.52 7.07 14.83
CA SER A 89 -23.79 7.59 15.33
C SER A 89 -25.04 6.89 14.77
N LYS A 90 -24.90 6.19 13.65
CA LYS A 90 -25.98 5.39 13.04
C LYS A 90 -25.97 3.96 13.56
N SER A 91 -24.78 3.40 13.84
CA SER A 91 -24.62 2.03 14.34
C SER A 91 -24.78 1.94 15.86
N HIS A 92 -24.37 2.97 16.60
CA HIS A 92 -24.51 3.06 18.06
C HIS A 92 -25.65 4.00 18.44
N SER A 93 -26.29 3.74 19.58
CA SER A 93 -27.37 4.58 20.12
C SER A 93 -26.90 5.97 20.60
N HIS A 94 -25.66 6.37 20.32
CA HIS A 94 -25.11 7.69 20.62
C HIS A 94 -25.46 8.68 19.50
N ARG A 95 -26.30 9.67 19.81
CA ARG A 95 -26.65 10.74 18.86
C ARG A 95 -25.52 11.75 18.75
N LEU A 96 -25.01 11.96 17.54
CA LEU A 96 -24.23 13.16 17.22
C LEU A 96 -25.13 14.40 17.27
N GLY A 97 -24.72 15.40 18.04
CA GLY A 97 -25.37 16.71 18.07
C GLY A 97 -25.26 17.46 16.74
N THR A 98 -26.16 18.41 16.51
CA THR A 98 -26.27 19.16 15.24
C THR A 98 -24.99 19.92 14.90
N ILE A 99 -24.39 20.61 15.88
CA ILE A 99 -23.15 21.39 15.71
C ILE A 99 -22.00 20.51 15.19
N LEU A 100 -21.85 19.30 15.72
CA LEU A 100 -20.77 18.41 15.31
C LEU A 100 -21.01 17.86 13.90
N LYS A 101 -22.27 17.54 13.55
CA LYS A 101 -22.62 17.14 12.18
C LYS A 101 -22.32 18.26 11.18
N GLU A 102 -22.71 19.50 11.49
CA GLU A 102 -22.46 20.66 10.64
C GLU A 102 -20.96 20.87 10.41
N LYS A 103 -20.14 20.82 11.47
CA LYS A 103 -18.67 20.92 11.36
C LYS A 103 -18.08 19.82 10.48
N ILE A 104 -18.57 18.59 10.59
CA ILE A 104 -18.13 17.48 9.72
C ILE A 104 -18.50 17.77 8.27
N PHE A 105 -19.73 18.22 7.99
CA PHE A 105 -20.14 18.55 6.62
C PHE A 105 -19.35 19.73 6.04
N GLU A 106 -19.06 20.76 6.84
CA GLU A 106 -18.24 21.90 6.46
C GLU A 106 -16.80 21.47 6.12
N ALA A 107 -16.19 20.63 6.96
CA ALA A 107 -14.87 20.06 6.69
C ALA A 107 -14.84 19.25 5.39
N LEU A 108 -15.85 18.39 5.18
CA LEU A 108 -15.99 17.62 3.94
C LEU A 108 -16.17 18.52 2.71
N ASP A 109 -16.92 19.62 2.84
CA ASP A 109 -17.12 20.58 1.74
C ASP A 109 -15.82 21.31 1.38
N CYS A 110 -15.05 21.72 2.40
CA CYS A 110 -13.74 22.35 2.23
C CYS A 110 -12.75 21.45 1.48
N ARG A 111 -12.87 20.12 1.62
CA ARG A 111 -12.00 19.14 0.98
C ARG A 111 -12.32 18.88 -0.50
N LYS A 112 -13.53 19.20 -0.97
CA LYS A 112 -13.95 18.92 -2.35
C LYS A 112 -13.01 19.54 -3.38
N LYS A 113 -12.66 20.83 -3.23
CA LYS A 113 -11.83 21.57 -4.19
C LYS A 113 -10.38 21.05 -4.26
N PRO A 114 -9.65 20.88 -3.14
CA PRO A 114 -8.34 20.23 -3.15
C PRO A 114 -8.36 18.85 -3.80
N MET A 115 -9.38 18.05 -3.50
CA MET A 115 -9.48 16.69 -4.00
C MET A 115 -9.78 16.61 -5.50
N ALA A 116 -10.66 17.46 -6.01
CA ALA A 116 -10.90 17.56 -7.43
C ALA A 116 -9.61 17.87 -8.20
N ARG A 117 -8.73 18.72 -7.63
CA ARG A 117 -7.40 19.01 -8.22
C ARG A 117 -6.48 17.79 -8.23
N ILE A 118 -6.40 17.05 -7.11
CA ILE A 118 -5.57 15.83 -7.03
C ILE A 118 -6.11 14.75 -7.98
N LEU A 119 -7.44 14.61 -8.05
CA LEU A 119 -8.10 13.63 -8.91
C LEU A 119 -7.88 13.94 -10.40
N GLN A 120 -7.98 15.21 -10.78
CA GLN A 120 -7.66 15.66 -12.13
C GLN A 120 -6.19 15.36 -12.46
N LEU A 121 -5.27 15.74 -11.57
CA LEU A 121 -3.84 15.47 -11.74
C LEU A 121 -3.54 13.97 -11.91
N PHE A 122 -4.20 13.12 -11.13
CA PHE A 122 -4.12 11.67 -11.29
C PHE A 122 -4.62 11.20 -12.66
N CYS A 123 -5.78 11.70 -13.12
CA CYS A 123 -6.33 11.34 -14.42
C CYS A 123 -5.41 11.79 -15.56
N ASP A 124 -4.83 12.98 -15.46
CA ASP A 124 -3.89 13.54 -16.44
C ASP A 124 -2.61 12.70 -16.51
N HIS A 125 -1.98 12.41 -15.37
CA HIS A 125 -0.78 11.56 -15.32
C HIS A 125 -1.06 10.13 -15.80
N ARG A 126 -2.23 9.58 -15.49
CA ARG A 126 -2.61 8.23 -15.96
C ARG A 126 -2.76 8.23 -17.47
N THR A 127 -3.42 9.23 -18.02
CA THR A 127 -3.61 9.36 -19.48
C THR A 127 -2.26 9.52 -20.17
N ASP A 128 -1.40 10.41 -19.68
CA ASP A 128 -0.03 10.61 -20.19
C ASP A 128 0.79 9.32 -20.16
N TYR A 129 0.75 8.57 -19.06
CA TYR A 129 1.43 7.27 -18.98
C TYR A 129 0.89 6.27 -20.00
N LEU A 130 -0.43 6.09 -20.07
CA LEU A 130 -1.07 5.11 -20.95
C LEU A 130 -0.84 5.46 -22.43
N GLN A 131 -0.89 6.73 -22.80
CA GLN A 131 -0.63 7.18 -24.17
C GLN A 131 0.75 6.77 -24.68
N HIS A 132 1.77 6.85 -23.83
CA HIS A 132 3.16 6.58 -24.23
C HIS A 132 3.57 5.12 -24.07
N HIS A 133 3.00 4.39 -23.10
CA HIS A 133 3.53 3.10 -22.65
C HIS A 133 2.53 1.95 -22.71
N ALA A 134 1.23 2.22 -22.82
CA ALA A 134 0.19 1.19 -22.81
C ALA A 134 -1.08 1.66 -23.55
N HIS A 135 -0.94 2.00 -24.83
CA HIS A 135 -2.01 2.58 -25.63
C HIS A 135 -3.26 1.68 -25.68
N ASP A 136 -3.06 0.36 -25.75
CA ASP A 136 -4.12 -0.66 -25.77
C ASP A 136 -5.00 -0.65 -24.52
N GLN A 137 -4.51 -0.09 -23.41
CA GLN A 137 -5.23 -0.01 -22.15
C GLN A 137 -5.99 1.31 -21.98
N LEU A 138 -5.76 2.30 -22.85
CA LEU A 138 -6.34 3.63 -22.74
C LEU A 138 -7.86 3.63 -22.92
N SER A 139 -8.39 2.72 -23.75
CA SER A 139 -9.83 2.58 -24.00
C SER A 139 -10.58 1.79 -22.92
N ARG A 140 -9.88 1.19 -21.95
CA ARG A 140 -10.51 0.37 -20.91
C ARG A 140 -11.37 1.22 -19.98
N PRO A 141 -12.54 0.72 -19.56
CA PRO A 141 -13.43 1.45 -18.65
C PRO A 141 -12.76 1.79 -17.32
N GLU A 142 -11.87 0.92 -16.82
CA GLU A 142 -11.12 1.14 -15.56
C GLU A 142 -10.17 2.36 -15.63
N ASN A 143 -9.76 2.74 -16.84
CA ASN A 143 -8.80 3.82 -17.08
C ASN A 143 -9.45 5.14 -17.47
N GLN A 144 -10.78 5.18 -17.57
CA GLN A 144 -11.56 6.40 -17.82
C GLN A 144 -11.46 7.37 -16.65
N ALA A 145 -11.52 8.67 -16.94
CA ALA A 145 -11.47 9.73 -15.94
C ALA A 145 -12.55 9.50 -14.87
N ILE A 146 -12.14 9.57 -13.60
CA ILE A 146 -13.02 9.34 -12.45
C ILE A 146 -13.48 10.69 -11.94
N SER A 147 -14.79 10.85 -11.76
CA SER A 147 -15.38 12.05 -11.17
C SER A 147 -15.29 12.03 -9.63
N TYR A 148 -15.43 13.20 -9.00
CA TYR A 148 -15.43 13.29 -7.53
C TYR A 148 -16.56 12.45 -6.88
N ASP A 149 -17.73 12.39 -7.52
CA ASP A 149 -18.88 11.64 -7.00
C ASP A 149 -18.69 10.12 -7.09
N GLU A 150 -18.00 9.65 -8.13
CA GLU A 150 -17.57 8.25 -8.22
C GLU A 150 -16.48 7.95 -7.20
N PHE A 151 -15.49 8.85 -7.09
CA PHE A 151 -14.41 8.74 -6.13
C PHE A 151 -14.92 8.59 -4.69
N LYS A 152 -15.92 9.38 -4.30
CA LYS A 152 -16.52 9.32 -2.96
C LYS A 152 -17.17 7.97 -2.63
N LYS A 153 -17.56 7.19 -3.65
CA LYS A 153 -18.16 5.86 -3.48
C LYS A 153 -17.12 4.75 -3.36
N LEU A 154 -15.87 5.01 -3.76
CA LEU A 154 -14.78 4.04 -3.64
C LEU A 154 -14.52 3.75 -2.16
N GLN A 155 -14.53 2.47 -1.83
CA GLN A 155 -14.07 2.01 -0.52
C GLN A 155 -12.54 1.86 -0.54
N LEU A 156 -11.89 1.85 0.62
CA LEU A 156 -10.44 1.61 0.71
C LEU A 156 -10.06 0.20 0.23
N ASP A 157 -11.00 -0.76 0.30
CA ASP A 157 -10.81 -2.13 -0.19
C ASP A 157 -11.04 -2.27 -1.71
N ASP A 158 -11.40 -1.19 -2.40
CA ASP A 158 -11.69 -1.23 -3.82
C ASP A 158 -10.44 -1.62 -4.64
N PRO A 159 -10.58 -2.50 -5.66
CA PRO A 159 -9.47 -2.87 -6.55
C PRO A 159 -8.79 -1.68 -7.22
N PHE A 160 -9.47 -0.53 -7.35
CA PHE A 160 -8.90 0.73 -7.80
C PHE A 160 -7.57 1.06 -7.09
N TRP A 161 -7.48 0.85 -5.77
CA TRP A 161 -6.28 1.12 -4.98
C TRP A 161 -5.15 0.14 -5.28
N ASN A 162 -5.50 -1.08 -5.70
CA ASN A 162 -4.59 -2.23 -5.85
C ASN A 162 -4.47 -2.70 -7.30
N ASN A 163 -4.46 -1.78 -8.25
CA ASN A 163 -4.26 -2.13 -9.65
C ASN A 163 -2.83 -2.66 -9.86
N LYS A 164 -2.71 -3.79 -10.58
CA LYS A 164 -1.45 -4.48 -10.96
C LYS A 164 -0.35 -3.56 -11.50
N TYR A 165 -0.71 -2.41 -12.05
CA TYR A 165 0.20 -1.44 -12.67
C TYR A 165 0.83 -0.45 -11.67
N LEU A 166 0.29 -0.33 -10.46
CA LEU A 166 0.67 0.66 -9.45
C LEU A 166 1.21 0.02 -8.16
N CYS A 167 1.18 -1.31 -8.07
CA CYS A 167 1.87 -2.06 -7.03
C CYS A 167 3.35 -2.23 -7.41
N LEU A 168 4.23 -1.88 -6.47
CA LEU A 168 5.68 -2.11 -6.57
C LEU A 168 6.01 -3.62 -6.69
N SER A 169 5.17 -4.48 -6.11
CA SER A 169 5.26 -5.94 -6.22
C SER A 169 4.11 -6.52 -7.04
N LYS A 170 4.42 -7.52 -7.86
CA LYS A 170 3.45 -8.33 -8.63
C LYS A 170 3.11 -9.65 -7.92
N ASP A 171 3.62 -9.85 -6.71
CA ASP A 171 3.43 -11.08 -5.96
C ASP A 171 1.95 -11.28 -5.57
N PRO A 172 1.52 -12.52 -5.32
CA PRO A 172 0.13 -12.83 -4.98
C PRO A 172 -0.39 -12.05 -3.77
N TRP A 173 0.46 -11.78 -2.76
CA TRP A 173 0.06 -11.01 -1.57
C TRP A 173 -0.24 -9.53 -1.86
N ALA A 174 0.30 -8.97 -2.95
CA ALA A 174 0.07 -7.58 -3.35
C ALA A 174 -1.15 -7.42 -4.27
N VAL A 175 -1.52 -8.48 -4.99
CA VAL A 175 -2.47 -8.44 -6.12
C VAL A 175 -3.71 -9.31 -5.92
N ASP A 176 -3.60 -10.46 -5.26
CA ASP A 176 -4.71 -11.40 -5.05
C ASP A 176 -5.58 -10.97 -3.86
N PRO A 177 -6.88 -10.65 -4.09
CA PRO A 177 -7.80 -10.29 -3.02
C PRO A 177 -7.94 -11.37 -1.94
N THR A 178 -7.89 -12.66 -2.32
CA THR A 178 -8.09 -13.79 -1.41
C THR A 178 -6.96 -13.89 -0.39
N VAL A 179 -5.73 -13.74 -0.86
CA VAL A 179 -4.53 -13.76 -0.02
C VAL A 179 -4.56 -12.58 0.96
N ARG A 180 -4.97 -11.40 0.49
CA ARG A 180 -5.10 -10.20 1.34
C ARG A 180 -6.18 -10.33 2.38
N THR A 181 -7.37 -10.82 2.03
CA THR A 181 -8.43 -11.07 3.00
C THR A 181 -7.97 -12.05 4.07
N GLY A 182 -7.22 -13.09 3.69
CA GLY A 182 -6.59 -14.00 4.64
C GLY A 182 -5.63 -13.29 5.60
N ILE A 183 -4.78 -12.38 5.11
CA ILE A 183 -3.85 -11.61 5.95
C ILE A 183 -4.60 -10.63 6.87
N HIS A 184 -5.59 -9.90 6.36
CA HIS A 184 -6.40 -8.96 7.13
C HIS A 184 -7.26 -9.64 8.21
N ALA A 185 -7.62 -10.92 8.04
CA ALA A 185 -8.38 -11.67 9.03
C ALA A 185 -7.52 -12.20 10.20
N VAL A 186 -6.19 -12.24 10.04
CA VAL A 186 -5.24 -12.75 11.04
C VAL A 186 -4.63 -11.64 11.89
N LEU A 187 -4.63 -10.40 11.39
CA LEU A 187 -4.14 -9.19 12.07
C LEU A 187 -5.28 -8.47 12.81
#